data_AF-A0A522W4S6-F1
#
_entry.id   AF-A0A522W4S6-F1
#
_cell.length_a   1.000
_cell.length_b   1.000
_cell.length_c   1.000
_cell.angle_alpha   90.00
_cell.angle_beta   90.00
_cell.angle_gamma   90.00
#
_symmetry.space_group_name_H-M   'P 1'
#
loop_
_entity.id
_entity.type
_entity.pdbx_description
1 polymer ?
#
loop_
_entity_poly.entity_id
_entity_poly.type
_entity_poly.pdbx_seq_one_letter_code
_entity_poly.pdbx_strand_id
1 'polypeptide(L)'
;MAELNDSKISELGIKKIKRIIDGIINDNESTAGQGMFWNVLVPKEIPFVLKTERKLYDESQEKYRRKSLLQYPIIRDSIGKEFLPKQAVLLAHDSERFYVLQEKMPLQKMTSIRNKNIDSVIAGDYGQEIVNALSEEKNKEKLREFISGVERLYKDHKLIIDTVGDNLFFNVSEGGDLNIKLVDYGAFKQRGDVPNSDIKEVLVFLEKLTNLL
;
A
#
# COMPACT_ATOMS: atom_id res chain seq x y z
N MET A 1 13.87 -18.43 -6.01
CA MET A 1 12.87 -18.24 -7.08
C MET A 1 12.09 -16.99 -6.68
N ALA A 2 11.99 -15.98 -7.55
CA ALA A 2 11.27 -14.75 -7.21
C ALA A 2 9.77 -15.02 -7.34
N GLU A 3 9.01 -14.81 -6.26
CA GLU A 3 7.55 -14.88 -6.31
C GLU A 3 7.03 -13.51 -6.73
N LEU A 4 6.71 -13.41 -8.02
CA LEU A 4 6.31 -12.15 -8.65
C LEU A 4 4.82 -11.93 -8.44
N ASN A 5 4.47 -11.18 -7.39
CA ASN A 5 3.07 -10.92 -7.01
C ASN A 5 2.35 -9.88 -7.89
N ASP A 6 3.03 -9.25 -8.85
CA ASP A 6 2.41 -8.38 -9.86
C ASP A 6 2.81 -8.80 -11.27
N SER A 7 1.84 -9.31 -12.04
CA SER A 7 2.05 -9.74 -13.42
C SER A 7 2.62 -8.61 -14.30
N LYS A 8 2.29 -7.34 -14.02
CA LYS A 8 2.80 -6.20 -14.80
C LYS A 8 4.27 -5.86 -14.54
N ILE A 9 4.79 -6.16 -13.34
CA ILE A 9 6.25 -6.08 -13.09
C ILE A 9 6.92 -7.35 -13.60
N SER A 10 6.25 -8.51 -13.54
CA SER A 10 6.75 -9.76 -14.09
C SER A 10 6.97 -9.70 -15.61
N GLU A 11 6.11 -8.96 -16.33
CA GLU A 11 6.23 -8.68 -17.76
C GLU A 11 7.52 -7.95 -18.15
N LEU A 12 8.15 -7.23 -17.20
CA LEU A 12 9.45 -6.60 -17.44
C LEU A 12 10.56 -7.63 -17.66
N GLY A 13 10.37 -8.86 -17.14
CA GLY A 13 11.34 -9.94 -17.17
C GLY A 13 12.47 -9.77 -16.14
N ILE A 14 12.98 -10.89 -15.62
CA ILE A 14 13.97 -10.91 -14.53
C ILE A 14 15.26 -10.13 -14.85
N LYS A 15 15.68 -10.08 -16.12
CA LYS A 15 16.86 -9.32 -16.56
C LYS A 15 16.65 -7.81 -16.39
N LYS A 16 15.46 -7.29 -16.70
CA LYS A 16 15.14 -5.87 -16.55
C LYS A 16 14.99 -5.50 -15.09
N ILE A 17 14.37 -6.36 -14.28
CA ILE A 17 14.27 -6.20 -12.82
C ILE A 17 15.66 -6.06 -12.20
N LYS A 18 16.60 -6.96 -12.54
CA LYS A 18 17.99 -6.86 -12.07
C LYS A 18 18.64 -5.52 -12.43
N ARG A 19 18.51 -5.08 -13.69
CA ARG A 19 19.05 -3.77 -14.13
C ARG A 19 18.45 -2.60 -13.37
N ILE A 20 17.15 -2.64 -13.06
CA ILE A 20 16.50 -1.60 -12.24
C ILE A 20 17.12 -1.59 -10.85
N ILE A 21 17.26 -2.75 -10.21
CA ILE A 21 17.86 -2.87 -8.88
C ILE A 21 19.30 -2.38 -8.86
N ASP A 22 20.11 -2.79 -9.85
CA ASP A 22 21.49 -2.32 -9.99
C ASP A 22 21.53 -0.80 -10.15
N GLY A 23 20.61 -0.23 -10.93
CA GLY A 23 20.47 1.23 -11.06
C GLY A 23 20.14 1.92 -9.74
N ILE A 24 19.27 1.34 -8.91
CA ILE A 24 18.91 1.90 -7.60
C ILE A 24 20.07 1.82 -6.62
N ILE A 25 20.75 0.67 -6.54
CA ILE A 25 21.85 0.44 -5.59
C ILE A 25 23.05 1.34 -5.91
N ASN A 26 23.30 1.60 -7.19
CA ASN A 26 24.40 2.46 -7.65
C ASN A 26 24.00 3.94 -7.82
N ASP A 27 22.79 4.34 -7.42
CA ASP A 27 22.36 5.73 -7.45
C ASP A 27 22.95 6.50 -6.26
N ASN A 28 24.00 7.26 -6.52
CA ASN A 28 24.69 8.09 -5.53
C ASN A 28 23.85 9.28 -5.04
N GLU A 29 22.75 9.62 -5.72
CA GLU A 29 21.79 10.65 -5.31
C GLU A 29 20.58 10.05 -4.57
N SER A 30 20.60 8.74 -4.31
CA SER A 30 19.51 8.08 -3.59
C SER A 30 19.40 8.57 -2.14
N THR A 31 18.16 8.68 -1.68
CA THR A 31 17.86 8.96 -0.27
C THR A 31 17.49 7.65 0.43
N ALA A 32 18.07 7.43 1.60
CA ALA A 32 17.73 6.31 2.47
C ALA A 32 16.67 6.75 3.48
N GLY A 33 15.60 5.97 3.61
CA GLY A 33 14.54 6.19 4.58
C GLY A 33 14.18 4.91 5.33
N GLN A 34 13.38 5.06 6.37
CA GLN A 34 12.86 3.94 7.14
C GLN A 34 11.33 3.89 7.03
N GLY A 35 10.81 2.79 6.49
CA GLY A 35 9.43 2.37 6.65
C GLY A 35 9.24 1.53 7.91
N MET A 36 7.99 1.24 8.29
CA MET A 36 7.66 0.51 9.52
C MET A 36 8.34 -0.87 9.59
N PHE A 37 8.47 -1.55 8.45
CA PHE A 37 9.07 -2.89 8.34
C PHE A 37 10.33 -2.95 7.45
N TRP A 38 10.65 -1.87 6.73
CA TRP A 38 11.64 -1.89 5.66
C TRP A 38 12.53 -0.66 5.66
N ASN A 39 13.83 -0.82 5.49
CA ASN A 39 14.68 0.24 4.98
C ASN A 39 14.35 0.45 3.49
N VAL A 40 14.30 1.70 3.05
CA VAL A 40 13.91 2.06 1.68
C VAL A 40 15.02 2.88 1.04
N LEU A 41 15.48 2.45 -0.13
CA LEU A 41 16.28 3.26 -1.03
C LEU A 41 15.35 3.91 -2.05
N VAL A 42 15.34 5.24 -2.03
CA VAL A 42 14.57 6.07 -2.95
C VAL A 42 15.56 6.69 -3.92
N PRO A 43 15.74 6.12 -5.13
CA PRO A 43 16.59 6.72 -6.17
C PRO A 43 15.98 8.05 -6.60
N LYS A 44 16.68 8.86 -7.39
CA LYS A 44 16.10 10.10 -7.94
C LYS A 44 15.27 9.84 -9.20
N GLU A 45 15.90 9.26 -10.21
CA GLU A 45 15.34 9.17 -11.58
C GLU A 45 14.53 7.87 -11.84
N ILE A 46 14.81 6.79 -11.10
CA ILE A 46 14.17 5.49 -11.35
C ILE A 46 12.76 5.47 -10.73
N PRO A 47 11.68 5.08 -11.43
CA PRO A 47 10.30 5.16 -10.93
C PRO A 47 9.93 4.11 -9.86
N PHE A 48 10.93 3.44 -9.28
CA PHE A 48 10.77 2.41 -8.27
C PHE A 48 11.62 2.72 -7.05
N VAL A 49 11.17 2.25 -5.88
CA VAL A 49 11.96 2.19 -4.65
C VAL A 49 12.35 0.75 -4.39
N LEU A 50 13.52 0.57 -3.78
CA LEU A 50 13.96 -0.73 -3.31
C LEU A 50 13.79 -0.78 -1.80
N LYS A 51 12.88 -1.63 -1.32
CA LYS A 51 12.66 -1.89 0.09
C LYS A 51 13.42 -3.16 0.47
N THR A 52 14.08 -3.12 1.62
CA THR A 52 14.81 -4.25 2.22
C THR A 52 14.57 -4.27 3.71
N GLU A 53 14.65 -5.44 4.34
CA GLU A 53 14.38 -5.56 5.77
C GLU A 53 15.27 -4.64 6.62
N ARG A 54 14.74 -4.20 7.76
CA ARG A 54 15.60 -3.93 8.92
C ARG A 54 16.26 -5.24 9.29
N LYS A 55 17.59 -5.35 9.14
CA LYS A 55 18.31 -6.46 9.79
C LYS A 55 17.93 -6.40 11.27
N LEU A 56 17.60 -7.54 11.85
CA LEU A 56 18.26 -8.07 13.05
C LEU A 56 17.70 -9.47 13.31
N TYR A 57 18.60 -10.37 13.71
CA TYR A 57 18.45 -11.81 13.83
C TYR A 57 17.38 -12.22 14.85
N ASP A 58 16.12 -12.13 14.46
CA ASP A 58 14.97 -12.57 15.25
C ASP A 58 14.13 -13.56 14.44
N GLU A 59 14.25 -14.84 14.79
CA GLU A 59 13.47 -15.94 14.20
C GLU A 59 11.96 -15.73 14.40
N SER A 60 11.56 -15.02 15.46
CA SER A 60 10.15 -14.70 15.71
C SER A 60 9.56 -13.76 14.66
N GLN A 61 10.39 -12.89 14.08
CA GLN A 61 10.00 -11.98 13.00
C GLN A 61 9.98 -12.70 11.65
N GLU A 62 10.72 -13.80 11.44
CA GLU A 62 10.70 -14.54 10.18
C GLU A 62 9.31 -15.07 9.85
N LYS A 63 8.62 -15.62 10.85
CA LYS A 63 7.25 -16.11 10.70
C LYS A 63 6.28 -14.98 10.35
N TYR A 64 6.43 -13.83 10.99
CA TYR A 64 5.64 -12.63 10.69
C TYR A 64 5.93 -12.08 9.28
N ARG A 65 7.19 -12.08 8.86
CA ARG A 65 7.63 -11.68 7.50
C ARG A 65 7.05 -12.58 6.43
N ARG A 66 7.19 -13.90 6.56
CA ARG A 66 6.59 -14.88 5.64
C ARG A 66 5.07 -14.74 5.60
N LYS A 67 4.42 -14.58 6.77
CA LYS A 67 2.97 -14.34 6.85
C LYS A 67 2.57 -13.08 6.08
N SER A 68 3.28 -11.97 6.27
CA SER A 68 3.01 -10.72 5.58
C SER A 68 3.17 -10.89 4.07
N LEU A 69 4.25 -11.53 3.60
CA LEU A 69 4.50 -11.82 2.18
C LEU A 69 3.42 -12.74 1.55
N LEU A 70 2.92 -13.72 2.29
CA LEU A 70 1.85 -14.62 1.86
C LEU A 70 0.47 -13.94 1.82
N GLN A 71 0.27 -12.84 2.54
CA GLN A 71 -0.99 -12.09 2.51
C GLN A 71 -1.10 -11.19 1.27
N TYR A 72 -0.02 -10.89 0.57
CA TYR A 72 -0.05 -9.97 -0.57
C TYR A 72 -1.00 -10.39 -1.70
N PRO A 73 -0.99 -11.65 -2.18
CA PRO A 73 -1.93 -12.07 -3.21
C PRO A 73 -3.39 -11.93 -2.73
N ILE A 74 -3.67 -12.34 -1.49
CA ILE A 74 -5.00 -12.22 -0.87
C ILE A 74 -5.46 -10.75 -0.81
N ILE A 75 -4.59 -9.85 -0.33
CA ILE A 75 -4.87 -8.42 -0.24
C ILE A 75 -5.12 -7.81 -1.61
N ARG A 76 -4.28 -8.17 -2.59
CA ARG A 76 -4.38 -7.70 -3.96
C ARG A 76 -5.67 -8.13 -4.64
N ASP A 77 -6.03 -9.41 -4.51
CA ASP A 77 -7.23 -9.97 -5.14
C ASP A 77 -8.49 -9.44 -4.46
N SER A 78 -8.45 -9.23 -3.14
CA SER A 78 -9.58 -8.71 -2.39
C SER A 78 -9.80 -7.22 -2.62
N ILE A 79 -8.78 -6.37 -2.46
CA ILE A 79 -8.93 -4.91 -2.59
C ILE A 79 -9.03 -4.49 -4.05
N GLY A 80 -8.23 -5.08 -4.94
CA GLY A 80 -8.07 -4.65 -6.33
C GLY A 80 -6.70 -4.02 -6.56
N LYS A 81 -5.97 -4.50 -7.58
CA LYS A 81 -4.58 -4.13 -7.89
C LYS A 81 -4.39 -2.64 -8.20
N GLU A 82 -5.43 -1.96 -8.66
CA GLU A 82 -5.45 -0.54 -9.00
C GLU A 82 -5.38 0.35 -7.76
N PHE A 83 -5.82 -0.11 -6.60
CA PHE A 83 -5.71 0.61 -5.33
C PHE A 83 -4.36 0.44 -4.67
N LEU A 84 -3.45 -0.28 -5.33
CA LEU A 84 -2.19 -0.71 -4.78
C LEU A 84 -1.01 -0.13 -5.59
N PRO A 85 0.15 0.24 -5.00
CA PRO A 85 1.37 0.40 -5.77
C PRO A 85 1.79 -0.94 -6.35
N LYS A 86 2.29 -0.92 -7.58
CA LYS A 86 2.86 -2.13 -8.19
C LYS A 86 4.08 -2.55 -7.39
N GLN A 87 4.24 -3.85 -7.13
CA GLN A 87 5.44 -4.35 -6.46
C GLN A 87 5.81 -5.78 -6.84
N ALA A 88 7.10 -6.08 -6.75
CA ALA A 88 7.66 -7.42 -6.89
C ALA A 88 8.46 -7.80 -5.65
N VAL A 89 8.22 -9.01 -5.14
CA VAL A 89 8.96 -9.61 -4.03
C VAL A 89 10.05 -10.50 -4.60
N LEU A 90 11.27 -10.32 -4.12
CA LEU A 90 12.46 -10.96 -4.64
C LEU A 90 13.20 -11.62 -3.47
N LEU A 91 13.47 -12.92 -3.60
CA LEU A 91 14.32 -13.64 -2.65
C LEU A 91 15.77 -13.63 -3.17
N ALA A 92 16.67 -13.01 -2.41
CA ALA A 92 18.10 -13.06 -2.63
C ALA A 92 18.69 -14.25 -1.87
N HIS A 93 19.20 -15.24 -2.60
CA HIS A 93 19.66 -16.52 -2.03
C HIS A 93 20.98 -16.43 -1.26
N ASP A 94 21.82 -15.45 -1.60
CA ASP A 94 23.12 -15.20 -0.97
C ASP A 94 23.00 -14.60 0.44
N SER A 95 21.91 -13.90 0.69
CA SER A 95 21.65 -13.15 1.93
C SER A 95 20.42 -13.65 2.67
N GLU A 96 19.72 -14.65 2.12
CA GLU A 96 18.44 -15.19 2.61
C GLU A 96 17.43 -14.08 2.95
N ARG A 97 17.39 -13.03 2.13
CA ARG A 97 16.57 -11.83 2.36
C ARG A 97 15.55 -11.59 1.28
N PHE A 98 14.43 -11.01 1.70
CA PHE A 98 13.45 -10.47 0.79
C PHE A 98 13.74 -9.00 0.47
N TYR A 99 13.68 -8.70 -0.82
CA TYR A 99 13.67 -7.36 -1.37
C TYR A 99 12.32 -7.11 -2.01
N VAL A 100 11.78 -5.91 -1.83
CA VAL A 100 10.56 -5.48 -2.52
C VAL A 100 10.89 -4.31 -3.42
N LEU A 101 10.74 -4.52 -4.72
CA LEU A 101 10.77 -3.43 -5.69
C LEU A 101 9.35 -2.88 -5.83
N GLN A 102 9.11 -1.64 -5.41
CA GLN A 102 7.78 -1.03 -5.41
C GLN A 102 7.75 0.25 -6.25
N GLU A 103 6.66 0.49 -6.97
CA GLU A 103 6.39 1.75 -7.66
C GLU A 103 6.48 2.95 -6.71
N LYS A 104 7.18 4.01 -7.13
CA LYS A 104 7.21 5.28 -6.40
C LYS A 104 5.83 5.92 -6.44
N MET A 105 5.31 6.24 -5.27
CA MET A 105 4.09 7.03 -5.13
C MET A 105 4.45 8.49 -4.86
N PRO A 106 3.84 9.47 -5.57
CA PRO A 106 4.07 10.88 -5.30
C PRO A 106 3.27 11.33 -4.05
N LEU A 107 3.60 10.78 -2.88
CA LEU A 107 2.83 10.97 -1.65
C LEU A 107 2.70 12.44 -1.24
N GLN A 108 3.64 13.31 -1.60
CA GLN A 108 3.53 14.75 -1.32
C GLN A 108 2.39 15.43 -2.10
N LYS A 109 1.91 14.81 -3.18
CA LYS A 109 0.78 15.28 -4.00
C LYS A 109 -0.53 14.55 -3.66
N MET A 110 -0.54 13.75 -2.59
CA MET A 110 -1.69 12.98 -2.16
C MET A 110 -2.01 13.31 -0.70
N THR A 111 -3.27 13.18 -0.31
CA THR A 111 -3.68 13.40 1.07
C THR A 111 -3.87 12.09 1.79
N SER A 112 -3.23 11.96 2.94
CA SER A 112 -3.39 10.82 3.85
C SER A 112 -4.75 10.89 4.54
N ILE A 113 -5.55 9.83 4.36
CA ILE A 113 -6.87 9.65 4.97
C ILE A 113 -6.75 8.61 6.09
N ARG A 114 -6.99 9.05 7.32
CA ARG A 114 -6.94 8.24 8.55
C ARG A 114 -8.24 8.38 9.31
N ASN A 115 -8.54 7.43 10.19
CA ASN A 115 -9.74 7.51 11.02
C ASN A 115 -9.80 8.80 11.85
N LYS A 116 -8.66 9.28 12.35
CA LYS A 116 -8.57 10.50 13.19
C LYS A 116 -8.69 11.83 12.44
N ASN A 117 -8.47 11.86 11.12
CA ASN A 117 -8.46 13.11 10.34
C ASN A 117 -9.44 13.11 9.16
N ILE A 118 -10.16 12.02 8.90
CA ILE A 118 -11.10 11.94 7.78
C ILE A 118 -12.12 13.09 7.81
N ASP A 119 -12.69 13.41 8.98
CA ASP A 119 -13.69 14.47 9.09
C ASP A 119 -13.09 15.85 8.76
N SER A 120 -11.89 16.14 9.27
CA SER A 120 -11.22 17.42 9.01
C SER A 120 -10.68 17.52 7.59
N VAL A 121 -10.26 16.40 7.00
CA VAL A 121 -9.85 16.35 5.59
C VAL A 121 -11.05 16.59 4.70
N ILE A 122 -12.17 15.89 4.92
CA ILE A 122 -13.41 16.04 4.12
C ILE A 122 -13.96 17.47 4.22
N ALA A 123 -13.90 18.10 5.40
CA ALA A 123 -14.39 19.46 5.59
C ALA A 123 -13.45 20.56 5.06
N GLY A 124 -12.19 20.23 4.76
CA GLY A 124 -11.21 21.18 4.22
C GLY A 124 -11.24 21.28 2.70
N ASP A 125 -10.47 22.23 2.14
CA ASP A 125 -10.40 22.48 0.70
C ASP A 125 -10.12 21.21 -0.13
N TYR A 126 -9.21 20.37 0.35
CA TYR A 126 -8.88 19.09 -0.29
C TYR A 126 -10.04 18.07 -0.24
N GLY A 127 -10.76 18.05 0.88
CA GLY A 127 -11.95 17.22 1.01
C GLY A 127 -13.03 17.65 0.04
N GLN A 128 -13.18 18.96 -0.18
CA GLN A 128 -14.11 19.48 -1.16
C GLN A 128 -13.74 19.04 -2.58
N GLU A 129 -12.45 18.98 -2.92
CA GLU A 129 -12.00 18.40 -4.20
C GLU A 129 -12.43 16.92 -4.35
N ILE A 130 -12.23 16.10 -3.31
CA ILE A 130 -12.66 14.69 -3.30
C ILE A 130 -14.19 14.60 -3.44
N VAL A 131 -14.95 15.38 -2.66
CA VAL A 131 -16.42 15.40 -2.70
C VAL A 131 -16.92 15.84 -4.07
N ASN A 132 -16.29 16.85 -4.68
CA ASN A 132 -16.63 17.30 -6.03
C ASN A 132 -16.32 16.20 -7.07
N ALA A 133 -15.17 15.53 -6.97
CA ALA A 133 -14.84 14.41 -7.85
C ALA A 133 -15.85 13.26 -7.70
N LEU A 134 -16.34 13.01 -6.49
CA LEU A 134 -17.39 12.02 -6.21
C LEU A 134 -18.77 12.42 -6.75
N SER A 135 -18.95 13.59 -7.36
CA SER A 135 -20.16 13.88 -8.14
C SER A 135 -20.25 13.04 -9.42
N GLU A 136 -19.11 12.55 -9.93
CA GLU A 136 -19.06 11.66 -11.08
C GLU A 136 -19.23 10.19 -10.66
N GLU A 137 -20.17 9.48 -11.28
CA GLU A 137 -20.46 8.07 -10.90
C GLU A 137 -19.27 7.13 -11.06
N LYS A 138 -18.38 7.38 -12.03
CA LYS A 138 -17.14 6.59 -12.19
C LYS A 138 -16.25 6.65 -10.93
N ASN A 139 -16.20 7.79 -10.25
CA ASN A 139 -15.41 7.99 -9.05
C ASN A 139 -16.10 7.37 -7.83
N LYS A 140 -17.43 7.43 -7.78
CA LYS A 140 -18.21 6.72 -6.75
C LYS A 140 -18.07 5.21 -6.89
N GLU A 141 -18.15 4.68 -8.11
CA GLU A 141 -17.93 3.26 -8.38
C GLU A 141 -16.54 2.82 -7.92
N LYS A 142 -15.50 3.59 -8.24
CA LYS A 142 -14.14 3.34 -7.77
C LYS A 142 -14.00 3.34 -6.24
N LEU A 143 -14.67 4.25 -5.54
CA LEU A 143 -14.70 4.26 -4.07
C LEU A 143 -15.50 3.06 -3.51
N ARG A 144 -16.64 2.69 -4.13
CA ARG A 144 -17.42 1.50 -3.77
C ARG A 144 -16.61 0.22 -3.93
N GLU A 145 -15.88 0.09 -5.03
CA GLU A 145 -14.99 -1.05 -5.30
C GLU A 145 -13.92 -1.18 -4.20
N PHE A 146 -13.26 -0.07 -3.86
CA PHE A 146 -12.28 -0.02 -2.78
C PHE A 146 -12.89 -0.47 -1.44
N ILE A 147 -14.00 0.15 -1.02
CA ILE A 147 -14.68 -0.18 0.25
C ILE A 147 -15.08 -1.65 0.27
N SER A 148 -15.71 -2.13 -0.80
CA SER A 148 -16.13 -3.53 -0.95
C SER A 148 -14.93 -4.49 -0.84
N GLY A 149 -13.79 -4.12 -1.42
CA GLY A 149 -12.57 -4.91 -1.33
C GLY A 149 -11.97 -4.98 0.08
N VAL A 150 -12.00 -3.87 0.82
CA VAL A 150 -11.59 -3.87 2.24
C VAL A 150 -12.58 -4.69 3.09
N GLU A 151 -13.87 -4.62 2.81
CA GLU A 151 -14.86 -5.45 3.50
C GLU A 151 -14.65 -6.96 3.25
N ARG A 152 -14.35 -7.36 2.01
CA ARG A 152 -14.00 -8.76 1.68
C ARG A 152 -12.80 -9.23 2.47
N LEU A 153 -11.75 -8.41 2.55
CA LEU A 153 -10.59 -8.71 3.39
C LEU A 153 -10.96 -8.98 4.85
N TYR A 154 -11.85 -8.16 5.40
CA TYR A 154 -12.30 -8.31 6.77
C TYR A 154 -13.16 -9.56 6.97
N LYS A 155 -14.17 -9.77 6.10
CA LYS A 155 -15.15 -10.85 6.23
C LYS A 155 -14.55 -12.22 5.90
N ASP A 156 -13.82 -12.32 4.80
CA ASP A 156 -13.40 -13.59 4.21
C ASP A 156 -12.01 -14.02 4.71
N HIS A 157 -11.12 -13.05 4.93
CA HIS A 157 -9.71 -13.31 5.28
C HIS A 157 -9.35 -12.91 6.71
N LYS A 158 -10.27 -12.28 7.45
CA LYS A 158 -10.04 -11.77 8.81
C LYS A 158 -8.82 -10.86 8.88
N LEU A 159 -8.58 -10.08 7.83
CA LEU A 159 -7.52 -9.09 7.74
C LEU A 159 -8.12 -7.70 7.85
N ILE A 160 -7.45 -6.81 8.59
CA ILE A 160 -7.85 -5.41 8.70
C ILE A 160 -6.76 -4.50 8.12
N ILE A 161 -7.19 -3.46 7.42
CA ILE A 161 -6.31 -2.37 6.99
C ILE A 161 -5.84 -1.57 8.22
N ASP A 162 -4.66 -0.96 8.13
CA ASP A 162 -4.22 0.02 9.11
C ASP A 162 -4.80 1.40 8.78
N THR A 163 -5.80 1.81 9.55
CA THR A 163 -6.49 3.11 9.46
C THR A 163 -5.90 4.18 10.38
N VAL A 164 -4.89 3.81 11.19
CA VAL A 164 -4.20 4.71 12.13
C VAL A 164 -2.96 5.29 11.46
N GLY A 165 -2.22 4.46 10.74
CA GLY A 165 -1.04 4.85 9.97
C GLY A 165 -1.36 5.68 8.72
N ASP A 166 -0.33 6.37 8.22
CA ASP A 166 -0.39 7.11 6.95
C ASP A 166 -0.24 6.14 5.77
N ASN A 167 -1.25 5.29 5.57
CA ASN A 167 -1.21 4.21 4.58
C ASN A 167 -2.24 4.34 3.47
N LEU A 168 -3.34 5.06 3.70
CA LEU A 168 -4.36 5.30 2.68
C LEU A 168 -4.27 6.74 2.17
N PHE A 169 -4.11 6.88 0.86
CA PHE A 169 -3.91 8.16 0.20
C PHE A 169 -4.93 8.37 -0.89
N PHE A 170 -5.51 9.56 -0.91
CA PHE A 170 -6.44 10.00 -1.95
C PHE A 170 -5.76 11.09 -2.78
N ASN A 171 -6.07 11.17 -4.06
CA ASN A 171 -5.93 12.40 -4.82
C ASN A 171 -6.97 12.52 -5.93
N VAL A 172 -7.21 13.73 -6.38
CA VAL A 172 -7.98 13.99 -7.59
C VAL A 172 -6.99 14.46 -8.64
N SER A 173 -6.98 13.79 -9.79
CA SER A 173 -6.13 14.20 -10.92
C SER A 173 -6.65 15.49 -11.57
N GLU A 174 -5.84 16.14 -12.40
CA GLU A 174 -6.26 17.34 -13.15
C GLU A 174 -7.50 17.08 -14.02
N GLY A 175 -7.76 15.82 -14.43
CA GLY A 175 -8.94 15.41 -15.18
C GLY A 175 -10.17 15.07 -14.32
N GLY A 176 -10.12 15.29 -13.01
CA GLY A 176 -11.23 14.99 -12.10
C GLY A 176 -11.29 13.53 -11.63
N ASP A 177 -10.37 12.67 -12.06
CA ASP A 177 -10.38 11.26 -11.64
C ASP A 177 -9.86 11.11 -10.21
N LEU A 178 -10.65 10.46 -9.36
CA LEU A 178 -10.26 10.07 -8.01
C LEU A 178 -9.24 8.92 -8.07
N ASN A 179 -8.11 9.04 -7.40
CA ASN A 179 -7.17 7.94 -7.18
C ASN A 179 -7.05 7.64 -5.70
N ILE A 180 -7.23 6.37 -5.38
CA ILE A 180 -7.12 5.82 -4.04
C ILE A 180 -5.94 4.86 -4.04
N LYS A 181 -5.03 5.03 -3.07
CA LYS A 181 -3.82 4.21 -2.96
C LYS A 181 -3.57 3.82 -1.51
N LEU A 182 -3.56 2.52 -1.25
CA LEU A 182 -3.11 1.95 0.00
C LEU A 182 -1.66 1.50 -0.16
N VAL A 183 -0.69 2.11 0.53
CA VAL A 183 0.74 2.04 0.15
C VAL A 183 1.62 1.13 1.01
N ASP A 184 1.12 0.63 2.14
CA ASP A 184 1.81 -0.33 3.00
C ASP A 184 0.95 -1.56 3.31
N TYR A 185 1.25 -2.67 2.64
CA TYR A 185 0.59 -3.97 2.86
C TYR A 185 1.15 -4.76 4.04
N GLY A 186 2.31 -4.37 4.57
CA GLY A 186 2.85 -4.99 5.77
C GLY A 186 2.07 -4.60 7.03
N ALA A 187 1.28 -3.53 6.96
CA ALA A 187 0.50 -3.01 8.07
C ALA A 187 -0.83 -3.75 8.30
N PHE A 188 -1.18 -4.73 7.46
CA PHE A 188 -2.41 -5.50 7.66
C PHE A 188 -2.26 -6.42 8.87
N LYS A 189 -3.26 -6.37 9.76
CA LYS A 189 -3.26 -7.16 10.98
C LYS A 189 -4.32 -8.25 10.89
N GLN A 190 -4.00 -9.42 11.44
CA GLN A 190 -5.02 -10.45 11.62
C GLN A 190 -5.99 -9.97 12.69
N ARG A 191 -7.29 -10.11 12.44
CA ARG A 191 -8.35 -9.70 13.38
C ARG A 191 -8.18 -10.29 14.78
N GLY A 192 -7.67 -11.53 14.90
CA GLY A 192 -7.44 -12.18 16.19
C GLY A 192 -6.28 -11.60 16.99
N ASP A 193 -5.38 -10.85 16.34
CA ASP A 193 -4.16 -10.29 16.91
C ASP A 193 -4.33 -8.79 17.29
N VAL A 194 -5.55 -8.24 17.16
CA VAL A 194 -5.83 -6.80 17.39
C VAL A 194 -6.91 -6.57 18.44
N PRO A 195 -6.79 -5.49 19.24
CA PRO A 195 -7.85 -5.10 20.16
C PRO A 195 -9.19 -4.84 19.46
N ASN A 196 -10.29 -5.13 20.16
CA ASN A 196 -11.63 -4.84 19.64
C ASN A 196 -11.87 -3.34 19.37
N SER A 197 -11.13 -2.44 20.03
CA SER A 197 -11.15 -1.00 19.75
C SER A 197 -10.72 -0.71 18.32
N ASP A 198 -9.60 -1.29 17.88
CA ASP A 198 -9.03 -1.08 16.55
C ASP A 198 -9.99 -1.59 15.46
N ILE A 199 -10.65 -2.73 15.71
CA ILE A 199 -11.68 -3.25 14.80
C ILE A 199 -12.84 -2.26 14.67
N LYS A 200 -13.32 -1.70 15.78
CA LYS A 200 -14.39 -0.69 15.76
C LYS A 200 -13.96 0.55 15.00
N GLU A 201 -12.73 1.01 15.19
CA GLU A 201 -12.19 2.16 14.46
C GLU A 201 -12.17 1.94 12.95
N VAL A 202 -11.78 0.74 12.48
CA VAL A 202 -11.82 0.40 11.06
C VAL A 202 -13.25 0.40 10.52
N LEU A 203 -14.22 -0.14 11.28
CA LEU A 203 -15.63 -0.17 10.85
C LEU A 203 -16.23 1.24 10.77
N VAL A 204 -15.97 2.10 11.76
CA VAL A 204 -16.38 3.51 11.75
C VAL A 204 -15.72 4.24 10.58
N PHE A 205 -14.45 3.96 10.30
CA PHE A 205 -13.75 4.54 9.18
C PHE A 205 -14.38 4.17 7.83
N LEU A 206 -14.73 2.89 7.64
CA LEU A 206 -15.40 2.42 6.42
C LEU A 206 -16.81 3.00 6.28
N GLU A 207 -17.55 3.16 7.38
CA GLU A 207 -18.84 3.84 7.39
C GLU A 207 -18.70 5.30 6.94
N LYS A 208 -17.70 6.02 7.44
CA LYS A 208 -17.42 7.40 7.01
C LYS A 208 -17.08 7.51 5.53
N LEU A 209 -16.27 6.60 4.99
CA LEU A 209 -16.01 6.54 3.55
C LEU A 209 -17.26 6.20 2.74
N THR A 210 -18.14 5.34 3.28
CA THR A 210 -19.41 4.98 2.64
C THR A 210 -20.36 6.18 2.58
N ASN A 211 -20.37 7.03 3.59
CA ASN A 211 -21.19 8.24 3.64
C ASN A 211 -20.75 9.33 2.64
N LEU A 212 -19.63 9.14 1.93
CA LEU A 212 -19.21 10.02 0.83
C LEU A 212 -19.85 9.67 -0.51
N LEU A 213 -20.56 8.54 -0.62
CA LEU A 213 -21.20 8.04 -1.85
C LEU A 213 -22.63 8.56 -2.04
#